data_AF-A0AAN6EB64-F1
#
_entry.id   AF-A0AAN6EB64-F1
#
_cell.length_a   1.000
_cell.length_b   1.000
_cell.length_c   1.000
_cell.angle_alpha   90.00
_cell.angle_beta   90.00
_cell.angle_gamma   90.00
#
_symmetry.space_group_name_H-M   'P 1'
#
loop_
_entity.id
_entity.type
_entity.pdbx_description
1 polymer ?
#
loop_
_entity_poly.entity_id
_entity_poly.type
_entity_poly.pdbx_seq_one_letter_code
_entity_poly.pdbx_strand_id
1 'polypeptide(L)'
;ESDFVQQFDEATSLYDMLATVLAQPPPWDNQQRPAYTVDSVDTYFLARPLGGMEKDERLVKVKSTMRLATILENPKYNILDGIPSFLVLPKSSPFTDQFIEHYRQQRLANDSAITKSDK
;
A
#
# COMPACT_ATOMS: atom_id res chain seq x y z
N GLU A 1 -5.36 1.48 -12.27
CA GLU A 1 -6.26 2.58 -11.88
C GLU A 1 -5.73 3.26 -10.64
N SER A 2 -5.99 4.56 -10.50
CA SER A 2 -5.53 5.38 -9.37
C SER A 2 -6.46 6.57 -9.18
N ASP A 3 -6.69 6.97 -7.93
CA ASP A 3 -7.39 8.21 -7.56
C ASP A 3 -6.42 9.21 -6.95
N PHE A 4 -6.68 10.50 -7.19
CA PHE A 4 -5.93 11.60 -6.60
C PHE A 4 -6.80 12.40 -5.63
N VAL A 5 -6.47 12.32 -4.34
CA VAL A 5 -7.15 13.06 -3.27
C VAL A 5 -6.45 14.39 -3.08
N GLN A 6 -7.09 15.48 -3.50
CA GLN A 6 -6.51 16.83 -3.47
C GLN A 6 -6.21 17.34 -2.05
N GLN A 7 -7.06 16.97 -1.08
CA GLN A 7 -6.93 17.40 0.30
C GLN A 7 -7.30 16.24 1.23
N PHE A 8 -6.37 15.90 2.13
CA PHE A 8 -6.56 14.87 3.14
C PHE A 8 -5.93 15.34 4.45
N ASP A 9 -6.75 15.54 5.48
CA ASP A 9 -6.30 15.98 6.80
C ASP A 9 -5.51 14.87 7.49
N GLU A 10 -4.30 15.18 7.96
CA GLU A 10 -3.41 14.24 8.62
C GLU A 10 -4.02 13.60 9.89
N ALA A 11 -4.98 14.27 10.53
CA ALA A 11 -5.71 13.75 11.69
C ALA A 11 -6.80 12.73 11.34
N THR A 12 -7.13 12.58 10.06
CA THR A 12 -8.17 11.66 9.55
C THR A 12 -7.59 10.28 9.25
N SER A 13 -8.39 9.24 9.42
CA SER A 13 -7.96 7.87 9.14
C SER A 13 -8.01 7.53 7.65
N LEU A 14 -7.19 6.56 7.21
CA LEU A 14 -7.31 6.02 5.85
C LEU A 14 -8.69 5.39 5.61
N TYR A 15 -9.31 4.81 6.64
CA TYR A 15 -10.64 4.23 6.56
C TYR A 15 -11.67 5.30 6.16
N ASP A 16 -11.66 6.46 6.81
CA ASP A 16 -12.63 7.53 6.51
C ASP A 16 -12.46 8.08 5.09
N MET A 17 -11.20 8.23 4.65
CA MET A 17 -10.89 8.62 3.28
C MET A 17 -11.33 7.56 2.27
N LEU A 18 -11.05 6.28 2.51
CA LEU A 18 -11.47 5.19 1.64
C LEU A 18 -12.98 4.98 1.63
N ALA A 19 -13.68 5.22 2.74
CA ALA A 19 -15.13 5.20 2.79
C ALA A 19 -15.75 6.26 1.87
N THR A 20 -15.05 7.38 1.68
CA THR A 20 -15.44 8.43 0.72
C THR A 20 -15.11 8.05 -0.72
N VAL A 21 -13.88 7.58 -0.98
CA VAL A 21 -13.43 7.20 -2.33
C VAL A 21 -14.20 5.99 -2.87
N LEU A 22 -14.45 4.99 -2.03
CA LEU A 22 -15.15 3.74 -2.37
C LEU A 22 -16.63 3.79 -1.95
N ALA A 23 -17.21 4.99 -1.81
CA ALA A 23 -18.63 5.15 -1.49
C ALA A 23 -19.54 4.49 -2.54
N GLN A 24 -19.07 4.42 -3.79
CA GLN A 24 -19.66 3.63 -4.85
C GLN A 24 -18.59 2.69 -5.43
N PRO A 25 -18.97 1.46 -5.86
CA PRO A 25 -18.06 0.58 -6.56
C PRO A 25 -17.41 1.28 -7.77
N PRO A 26 -16.08 1.22 -7.92
CA PRO A 26 -15.43 1.77 -9.10
C PRO A 26 -15.97 1.14 -10.39
N PRO A 27 -16.05 1.88 -11.52
CA PRO A 27 -16.65 1.36 -12.77
C PRO A 27 -15.96 0.11 -13.34
N TRP A 28 -14.69 -0.09 -13.01
CA TRP A 28 -13.88 -1.23 -13.42
C TRP A 28 -14.02 -2.44 -12.47
N ASP A 29 -14.67 -2.27 -11.32
CA ASP A 29 -14.99 -3.37 -10.38
C ASP A 29 -16.34 -4.03 -10.74
N ASN A 30 -16.57 -5.21 -10.18
CA ASN A 30 -17.81 -5.93 -10.35
C ASN A 30 -18.97 -5.22 -9.63
N GLN A 31 -19.90 -4.66 -10.39
CA GLN A 31 -21.01 -3.88 -9.85
C GLN A 31 -22.03 -4.71 -9.05
N GLN A 32 -22.14 -6.02 -9.31
CA GLN A 32 -23.05 -6.90 -8.58
C GLN A 32 -22.44 -7.44 -7.28
N ARG A 33 -21.11 -7.61 -7.25
CA ARG A 33 -20.34 -8.16 -6.12
C ARG A 33 -18.98 -7.45 -6.04
N PRO A 34 -18.94 -6.20 -5.54
CA PRO A 34 -17.74 -5.39 -5.56
C PRO A 34 -16.66 -5.98 -4.65
N ALA A 35 -15.45 -6.09 -5.17
CA ALA A 35 -14.28 -6.48 -4.39
C ALA A 35 -13.66 -5.29 -3.64
N TYR A 36 -13.93 -4.07 -4.09
CA TYR A 36 -13.42 -2.81 -3.53
C TYR A 36 -14.51 -2.08 -2.76
N THR A 37 -14.68 -2.48 -1.50
CA THR A 37 -15.42 -1.75 -0.48
C THR A 37 -14.46 -1.42 0.66
N VAL A 38 -14.75 -0.40 1.47
CA VAL A 38 -13.88 -0.02 2.60
C VAL A 38 -13.59 -1.18 3.55
N ASP A 39 -14.53 -2.13 3.70
CA ASP A 39 -14.39 -3.30 4.54
C ASP A 39 -13.71 -4.50 3.87
N SER A 40 -13.62 -4.51 2.54
CA SER A 40 -13.06 -5.62 1.76
C SER A 40 -11.68 -5.34 1.17
N VAL A 41 -11.08 -4.19 1.49
CA VAL A 41 -9.73 -3.82 1.05
C VAL A 41 -8.73 -3.79 2.21
N ASP A 42 -7.47 -3.99 1.86
CA ASP A 42 -6.30 -3.72 2.68
C ASP A 42 -5.49 -2.58 2.05
N THR A 43 -4.80 -1.81 2.88
CA THR A 43 -3.96 -0.69 2.43
C THR A 43 -2.49 -0.98 2.71
N TYR A 44 -1.63 -0.56 1.79
CA TYR A 44 -0.19 -0.75 1.84
C TYR A 44 0.53 0.51 1.37
N PHE A 45 1.82 0.62 1.70
CA PHE A 45 2.75 1.54 1.04
C PHE A 45 4.03 0.82 0.63
N LEU A 46 4.77 1.42 -0.29
CA LEU A 46 6.07 0.91 -0.73
C LEU A 46 7.17 1.59 0.09
N ALA A 47 7.84 0.82 0.94
CA ALA A 47 8.99 1.27 1.70
C ALA A 47 10.25 1.05 0.86
N ARG A 48 10.97 2.13 0.56
CA ARG A 48 12.27 2.05 -0.11
C ARG A 48 13.38 2.37 0.89
N PRO A 49 14.39 1.48 1.07
CA PRO A 49 15.57 1.81 1.85
C PRO A 49 16.26 3.08 1.32
N LEU A 50 16.90 3.84 2.20
CA LEU A 50 17.66 5.02 1.80
C LEU A 50 18.76 4.62 0.81
N GLY A 51 18.79 5.25 -0.37
CA GLY A 51 19.73 4.92 -1.45
C GLY A 51 19.42 3.60 -2.19
N GLY A 52 18.30 2.93 -1.87
CA GLY A 52 17.81 1.75 -2.59
C GLY A 52 17.20 2.12 -3.94
N MET A 53 17.13 1.13 -4.83
CA MET A 53 16.44 1.20 -6.12
C MET A 53 15.01 0.66 -5.98
N GLU A 54 14.20 0.78 -7.03
CA GLU A 54 12.84 0.23 -7.07
C GLU A 54 12.78 -1.27 -6.74
N LYS A 55 13.78 -2.04 -7.18
CA LYS A 55 13.92 -3.48 -6.85
C LYS A 55 14.13 -3.77 -5.36
N ASP A 56 14.43 -2.75 -4.55
CA ASP A 56 14.67 -2.88 -3.11
C ASP A 56 13.42 -2.51 -2.28
N GLU A 57 12.33 -2.13 -2.96
CA GLU A 57 11.07 -1.78 -2.32
C GLU A 57 10.45 -2.96 -1.57
N ARG A 58 9.81 -2.62 -0.45
CA ARG A 58 9.12 -3.57 0.41
C ARG A 58 7.68 -3.12 0.56
N LEU A 59 6.75 -4.03 0.30
CA LEU A 59 5.34 -3.80 0.56
C LEU A 59 5.07 -3.82 2.07
N VAL A 60 4.55 -2.72 2.62
CA VAL A 60 4.23 -2.59 4.04
C VAL A 60 2.73 -2.41 4.19
N LYS A 61 2.08 -3.38 4.86
CA LYS A 61 0.66 -3.30 5.20
C LYS A 61 0.43 -2.29 6.33
N VAL A 62 -0.59 -1.46 6.21
CA VAL A 62 -1.04 -0.53 7.25
C VAL A 62 -2.48 -0.82 7.63
N LYS A 63 -2.85 -0.51 8.88
CA LYS A 63 -4.24 -0.60 9.31
C LYS A 63 -4.98 0.63 8.80
N SER A 64 -6.10 0.44 8.12
CA SER A 64 -6.92 1.55 7.61
C SER A 64 -7.43 2.47 8.73
N THR A 65 -7.56 1.96 9.96
CA THR A 65 -7.95 2.75 11.14
C THR A 65 -6.87 3.73 11.62
N MET A 66 -5.65 3.69 11.07
CA MET A 66 -4.59 4.63 11.44
C MET A 66 -4.82 5.98 10.77
N ARG A 67 -4.47 7.05 11.51
CA ARG A 67 -4.43 8.42 10.97
C ARG A 67 -3.30 8.55 9.96
N LEU A 68 -3.47 9.42 8.98
CA LEU A 68 -2.44 9.68 7.98
C LEU A 68 -1.13 10.14 8.65
N ALA A 69 -1.19 11.06 9.63
CA ALA A 69 -0.01 11.51 10.40
C ALA A 69 0.82 10.33 10.92
N THR A 70 0.15 9.36 11.56
CA THR A 70 0.81 8.19 12.16
C THR A 70 1.49 7.30 11.11
N ILE A 71 0.96 7.26 9.89
CA ILE A 71 1.57 6.48 8.81
C ILE A 71 2.76 7.22 8.22
N LEU A 72 2.65 8.54 8.03
CA LEU A 72 3.73 9.39 7.53
C LEU A 72 4.92 9.48 8.50
N GLU A 73 4.67 9.37 9.81
CA GLU A 73 5.70 9.27 10.84
C GLU A 73 6.48 7.94 10.82
N ASN A 74 6.03 6.94 10.04
CA ASN A 74 6.75 5.68 9.95
C ASN A 74 8.13 5.91 9.31
N PRO A 75 9.24 5.49 9.96
CA PRO A 75 10.59 5.78 9.46
C PRO A 75 10.93 5.08 8.14
N LYS A 76 10.08 4.17 7.67
CA LYS A 76 10.21 3.49 6.37
C LYS A 76 9.35 4.12 5.27
N TYR A 77 8.47 5.05 5.64
CA TYR A 77 7.62 5.74 4.68
C TYR A 77 8.40 6.88 4.04
N ASN A 78 8.39 6.93 2.71
CA ASN A 78 9.00 8.02 1.96
C ASN A 78 7.92 8.74 1.17
N ILE A 79 7.85 10.05 1.31
CA ILE A 79 7.02 10.89 0.43
C ILE A 79 7.81 11.13 -0.85
N LEU A 80 7.27 10.67 -1.98
CA LEU A 80 7.88 10.86 -3.30
C LEU A 80 7.18 12.04 -3.99
N ASP A 81 7.95 12.98 -4.52
CA ASP A 81 7.45 14.18 -5.21
C ASP A 81 6.42 15.01 -4.42
N GLY A 82 6.50 14.96 -3.08
CA GLY A 82 5.56 15.65 -2.20
C GLY A 82 4.18 14.99 -2.08
N ILE A 83 4.01 13.78 -2.63
CA ILE A 83 2.72 13.08 -2.70
C ILE A 83 2.81 11.75 -1.90
N PRO A 84 2.06 11.63 -0.78
CA PRO A 84 1.82 10.34 -0.16
C PRO A 84 1.10 9.39 -1.12
N SER A 85 1.61 8.17 -1.26
CA SER A 85 1.01 7.13 -2.10
C SER A 85 0.69 5.88 -1.29
N PHE A 86 -0.46 5.29 -1.60
CA PHE A 86 -0.95 4.09 -0.96
C PHE A 86 -1.48 3.12 -2.02
N LEU A 87 -1.21 1.84 -1.83
CA LEU A 87 -1.78 0.76 -2.61
C LEU A 87 -3.01 0.22 -1.88
N VAL A 88 -4.11 0.07 -2.59
CA VAL A 88 -5.37 -0.47 -2.07
C VAL A 88 -5.65 -1.76 -2.82
N LEU A 89 -5.75 -2.88 -2.12
CA LEU A 89 -5.95 -4.19 -2.70
C LEU A 89 -7.13 -4.90 -2.02
N PRO A 90 -7.97 -5.67 -2.73
CA PRO A 90 -8.98 -6.51 -2.11
C PRO A 90 -8.30 -7.51 -1.18
N LYS A 91 -8.88 -7.76 0.00
CA LYS A 91 -8.35 -8.68 1.01
C LYS A 91 -8.09 -10.09 0.48
N SER A 92 -8.89 -10.52 -0.51
CA SER A 92 -8.71 -11.80 -1.17
C SER A 92 -9.03 -11.65 -2.65
N SER A 93 -8.01 -11.86 -3.49
CA SER A 93 -8.17 -12.03 -4.93
C SER A 93 -6.94 -12.76 -5.47
N PRO A 94 -7.05 -13.50 -6.60
CA PRO A 94 -5.89 -14.14 -7.21
C PRO A 94 -4.75 -13.16 -7.51
N PHE A 95 -5.09 -11.92 -7.87
CA PHE A 95 -4.10 -10.86 -8.09
C PHE A 95 -3.43 -10.43 -6.77
N THR A 96 -4.20 -10.17 -5.72
CA THR A 96 -3.67 -9.76 -4.40
C THR A 96 -2.66 -10.79 -3.89
N ASP A 97 -3.01 -12.08 -3.98
CA ASP A 97 -2.17 -13.17 -3.49
C ASP A 97 -0.85 -13.23 -4.26
N GLN A 98 -0.91 -13.14 -5.60
CA GLN A 98 0.28 -13.12 -6.46
C GLN A 98 1.14 -11.87 -6.22
N PHE A 99 0.51 -10.71 -6.04
CA PHE A 99 1.20 -9.44 -5.82
C PHE A 99 1.96 -9.44 -4.49
N ILE A 100 1.32 -9.87 -3.40
CA ILE A 100 1.97 -9.98 -2.09
C ILE A 100 3.10 -11.02 -2.12
N GLU A 101 2.86 -12.16 -2.78
CA GLU A 101 3.85 -13.21 -2.93
C GLU A 101 5.09 -12.73 -3.69
N HIS A 102 4.91 -11.94 -4.75
CA HIS A 102 6.02 -11.33 -5.49
C HIS A 102 6.95 -10.51 -4.58
N TYR A 103 6.39 -9.58 -3.79
CA TYR A 103 7.17 -8.77 -2.84
C TYR A 103 7.81 -9.62 -1.73
N ARG A 104 7.14 -10.70 -1.30
CA ARG A 104 7.70 -11.63 -0.33
C ARG A 104 8.95 -12.31 -0.88
N GLN A 105 8.90 -12.80 -2.12
CA GLN A 105 10.04 -13.48 -2.77
C GLN A 105 11.20 -12.51 -3.04
N GLN A 106 10.89 -11.30 -3.51
CA GLN A 106 11.88 -10.24 -3.70
C GLN A 106 12.63 -9.92 -2.41
N ARG A 107 11.91 -9.78 -1.29
CA ARG A 107 12.52 -9.57 0.03
C ARG A 107 13.47 -10.72 0.40
N LEU A 108 13.04 -11.97 0.24
CA LEU A 108 13.86 -13.14 0.57
C LEU A 108 15.12 -13.23 -0.30
N ALA A 109 15.02 -12.89 -1.59
CA ALA A 109 16.15 -12.84 -2.50
C ALA A 109 17.17 -11.76 -2.06
N ASN A 110 16.69 -10.56 -1.71
CA ASN A 110 17.53 -9.45 -1.26
C ASN A 110 18.24 -9.76 0.06
N ASP A 111 17.53 -10.31 1.05
CA ASP A 111 18.11 -10.69 2.34
C ASP A 111 19.17 -11.82 2.18
N SER A 112 18.97 -12.74 1.22
CA SER A 112 19.93 -13.79 0.89
C SER A 112 21.19 -13.26 0.18
N ALA A 113 21.07 -12.19 -0.62
CA ALA A 113 22.20 -11.58 -1.32
C ALA A 113 23.15 -10.85 -0.34
N ILE A 114 22.58 -10.13 0.63
CA ILE A 114 23.35 -9.43 1.68
C ILE A 114 24.19 -10.42 2.50
N THR A 115 23.60 -11.56 2.88
CA THR A 115 24.29 -12.57 3.69
C THR A 115 25.49 -13.21 2.96
N LYS A 116 25.54 -13.15 1.63
CA LYS A 116 26.64 -13.70 0.82
C LYS A 116 27.76 -12.70 0.53
N SER A 117 27.53 -11.39 0.62
CA SER A 117 28.56 -10.38 0.39
C SER A 117 29.46 -10.13 1.60
N ASP A 118 29.04 -10.56 2.80
CA ASP A 118 29.79 -10.38 4.06
C ASP A 118 30.69 -11.59 4.41
N LYS A 119 30.91 -12.52 3.48
CA LYS A 119 31.84 -13.65 3.60
C LYS A 119 32.87 -13.64 2.49
#